data_AF-A0A0G1TG88-F1
#
_entry.id   AF-A0A0G1TG88-F1
#
_cell.length_a   1.000
_cell.length_b   1.000
_cell.length_c   1.000
_cell.angle_alpha   90.00
_cell.angle_beta   90.00
_cell.angle_gamma   90.00
#
_symmetry.space_group_name_H-M   'P 1'
#
loop_
_entity.id
_entity.type
_entity.pdbx_description
1 polymer ?
#
loop_
_entity_poly.entity_id
_entity_poly.type
_entity_poly.pdbx_seq_one_letter_code
_entity_poly.pdbx_strand_id
1 'polypeptide(L)'
;MKILAQLRNPVLPPALGGGANPNISAGGAGVGGLISALVGGMFIVAFFMTMFYLISGAIFWITSEGEKSNLEGARKRITHAIIGLIVIGSIWAIMTLVGDFFGLDFEHLPIPSLQSQPAGVGGGGPRVR
;
A
#
# COMPACT_ATOMS: atom_id res chain seq x y z
N MET A 1 11.95 -34.43 -19.59
CA MET A 1 10.49 -34.60 -19.42
C MET A 1 9.99 -33.45 -18.55
N LYS A 2 9.34 -32.44 -19.14
CA LYS A 2 8.67 -31.36 -18.41
C LYS A 2 7.20 -31.74 -18.32
N ILE A 3 6.79 -32.29 -17.19
CA ILE A 3 5.39 -32.56 -16.89
C ILE A 3 5.00 -31.57 -15.81
N LEU A 4 4.54 -30.38 -16.18
CA LEU A 4 3.70 -29.48 -15.39
C LEU A 4 3.06 -28.48 -16.37
N ALA A 5 1.98 -28.88 -17.03
CA ALA A 5 1.14 -27.93 -17.74
C ALA A 5 0.52 -26.98 -16.71
N GLN A 6 0.97 -25.73 -16.67
CA GLN A 6 0.31 -24.68 -15.91
C GLN A 6 -1.12 -24.52 -16.44
N LEU A 7 -2.12 -24.86 -15.62
CA LEU A 7 -3.53 -24.58 -15.91
C LEU A 7 -3.73 -23.06 -15.94
N ARG A 8 -3.70 -22.49 -17.15
CA ARG A 8 -3.83 -21.06 -17.41
C ARG A 8 -5.30 -20.70 -17.54
N ASN A 9 -5.87 -20.07 -16.53
CA ASN A 9 -7.24 -19.58 -16.55
C ASN A 9 -7.30 -18.13 -17.09
N PRO A 10 -7.78 -17.89 -18.32
CA PRO A 10 -7.69 -16.60 -19.01
C PRO A 10 -8.62 -15.50 -18.46
N VAL A 11 -9.52 -15.82 -17.53
CA VAL A 11 -10.43 -14.85 -16.90
C VAL A 11 -9.87 -14.24 -15.61
N LEU A 12 -8.72 -14.72 -15.11
CA LEU A 12 -8.04 -14.12 -13.96
C LEU A 12 -6.96 -13.15 -14.45
N PRO A 13 -6.91 -11.91 -13.93
CA PRO A 13 -5.84 -10.97 -14.26
C PRO A 13 -4.46 -11.59 -14.04
N PRO A 14 -3.45 -11.30 -14.90
CA PRO A 14 -2.09 -11.84 -14.76
C PRO A 14 -1.41 -11.53 -13.41
N ALA A 15 -1.90 -10.51 -12.69
CA ALA A 15 -1.46 -10.12 -11.34
C ALA A 15 -2.10 -10.93 -10.21
N LEU A 16 -3.08 -11.79 -10.47
CA LEU A 16 -3.83 -12.58 -9.47
C LEU A 16 -3.77 -14.09 -9.73
N GLY A 17 -2.81 -14.55 -10.55
CA GLY A 17 -2.58 -15.99 -10.78
C GLY A 17 -3.14 -16.56 -12.09
N GLY A 18 -3.46 -15.73 -13.09
CA GLY A 18 -3.95 -16.16 -14.41
C GLY A 18 -2.94 -16.89 -15.33
N GLY A 19 -1.79 -17.34 -14.82
CA GLY A 19 -0.82 -18.17 -15.54
C GLY A 19 -0.18 -17.55 -16.80
N ALA A 20 -0.38 -16.25 -17.07
CA ALA A 20 0.26 -15.54 -18.19
C ALA A 20 1.64 -14.98 -17.83
N ASN A 21 1.99 -14.96 -16.53
CA ASN A 21 3.29 -14.53 -16.03
C ASN A 21 4.04 -15.75 -15.44
N PRO A 22 5.28 -16.04 -15.89
CA PRO A 22 6.08 -17.14 -15.36
C PRO A 22 6.52 -16.91 -13.90
N ASN A 23 6.31 -15.70 -13.37
CA ASN A 23 6.51 -15.36 -11.97
C ASN A 23 5.26 -15.71 -11.15
N ILE A 24 5.27 -16.86 -10.48
CA ILE A 24 4.23 -17.30 -9.53
C ILE A 24 4.11 -16.34 -8.31
N SER A 25 5.01 -15.36 -8.22
CA SER A 25 4.97 -14.22 -7.28
C SER A 25 4.07 -13.05 -7.73
N ALA A 26 3.42 -13.13 -8.91
CA ALA A 26 2.50 -12.11 -9.38
C ALA A 26 1.33 -11.90 -8.41
N GLY A 27 0.85 -12.95 -7.73
CA GLY A 27 -0.15 -12.83 -6.66
C GLY A 27 0.35 -12.02 -5.46
N GLY A 28 1.61 -12.17 -5.06
CA GLY A 28 2.22 -11.37 -3.99
C GLY A 28 2.39 -9.90 -4.36
N ALA A 29 2.78 -9.61 -5.60
CA ALA A 29 2.90 -8.24 -6.11
C ALA A 29 1.53 -7.57 -6.36
N GLY A 30 0.53 -8.34 -6.82
CA GLY A 30 -0.85 -7.86 -7.00
C GLY A 30 -1.55 -7.60 -5.67
N VAL A 31 -1.36 -8.48 -4.68
CA VAL A 31 -1.84 -8.27 -3.30
C VAL A 31 -1.10 -7.11 -2.64
N GLY A 32 0.22 -7.01 -2.83
CA GLY A 32 1.01 -5.87 -2.37
C GLY A 32 0.52 -4.53 -2.95
N GLY A 33 0.30 -4.47 -4.27
CA GLY A 33 -0.25 -3.28 -4.93
C GLY A 33 -1.66 -2.92 -4.45
N LEU A 34 -2.53 -3.92 -4.24
CA LEU A 34 -3.87 -3.70 -3.69
C LEU A 34 -3.81 -3.18 -2.25
N ILE A 35 -2.97 -3.77 -1.40
CA ILE A 35 -2.78 -3.34 -0.02
C ILE A 35 -2.23 -1.91 0.00
N SER A 36 -1.20 -1.59 -0.79
CA SER A 36 -0.64 -0.24 -0.87
C SER A 36 -1.66 0.78 -1.35
N ALA A 37 -2.50 0.44 -2.34
CA ALA A 37 -3.56 1.31 -2.81
C ALA A 37 -4.66 1.53 -1.76
N LEU A 38 -5.06 0.48 -1.04
CA LEU A 38 -6.03 0.57 0.05
C LEU A 38 -5.50 1.40 1.21
N VAL A 39 -4.26 1.16 1.63
CA VAL A 39 -3.60 1.89 2.69
C VAL A 39 -3.46 3.36 2.30
N GLY A 40 -2.90 3.65 1.12
CA GLY A 40 -2.79 5.02 0.60
C GLY A 40 -4.14 5.75 0.51
N GLY A 41 -5.18 5.05 0.03
CA GLY A 41 -6.55 5.57 0.02
C GLY A 41 -7.07 5.89 1.42
N MET A 42 -6.81 5.02 2.40
CA MET A 42 -7.21 5.24 3.79
C MET A 42 -6.47 6.42 4.42
N PHE A 43 -5.19 6.61 4.12
CA PHE A 43 -4.43 7.79 4.57
C PHE A 43 -5.04 9.10 4.07
N ILE A 44 -5.45 9.15 2.80
CA ILE A 44 -6.09 10.33 2.21
C ILE A 44 -7.40 10.64 2.93
N VAL A 45 -8.27 9.64 3.10
CA VAL A 45 -9.56 9.82 3.79
C VAL A 45 -9.36 10.24 5.24
N ALA A 46 -8.41 9.60 5.95
CA ALA A 46 -8.12 9.92 7.34
C ALA A 46 -7.58 11.36 7.52
N PHE A 47 -6.74 11.83 6.59
CA PHE A 47 -6.23 13.20 6.59
C PHE A 47 -7.37 14.22 6.46
N PHE A 48 -8.26 14.05 5.48
CA PHE A 48 -9.42 14.93 5.32
C PHE A 48 -10.33 14.89 6.54
N MET A 49 -10.62 13.69 7.07
CA MET A 49 -11.50 13.54 8.22
C MET A 49 -10.92 14.25 9.46
N THR A 50 -9.61 14.15 9.67
CA THR A 50 -8.91 14.85 10.76
C THR A 50 -9.01 16.36 10.61
N MET A 51 -8.85 16.89 9.39
CA MET A 51 -8.99 18.32 9.09
C MET A 51 -10.40 18.84 9.45
N PHE A 52 -11.46 18.13 9.07
CA PHE A 52 -12.83 18.49 9.43
C PHE A 52 -13.07 18.42 10.95
N TYR A 53 -12.49 17.44 11.64
CA TYR A 53 -12.58 17.33 13.09
C TYR A 53 -11.88 18.48 13.82
N LEU A 54 -10.73 18.95 13.32
CA LEU A 54 -10.05 20.13 13.87
C LEU A 54 -10.87 21.40 13.68
N ILE A 55 -11.40 21.64 12.48
CA ILE A 55 -12.21 22.83 12.19
C ILE A 55 -13.47 22.84 13.07
N SER A 56 -14.18 21.71 13.14
CA SER A 56 -15.39 21.60 13.97
C SER A 56 -15.09 21.76 15.46
N GLY A 57 -13.95 21.23 15.95
CA GLY A 57 -13.49 21.45 17.32
C GLY A 57 -13.13 22.91 17.61
N ALA A 58 -12.48 23.59 16.67
CA ALA A 58 -12.10 24.99 16.79
C ALA A 58 -13.32 25.93 16.81
N ILE A 59 -14.29 25.71 15.92
CA ILE A 59 -15.54 26.48 15.91
C ILE A 59 -16.27 26.29 17.25
N PHE A 60 -16.40 25.04 17.72
CA PHE A 60 -17.07 24.75 18.98
C PHE A 60 -16.37 25.39 20.19
N TRP A 61 -15.04 25.46 20.19
CA TRP A 61 -14.27 26.14 21.23
C TRP A 61 -14.53 27.65 21.27
N ILE A 62 -14.60 28.30 20.10
CA ILE A 62 -14.88 29.74 20.00
C ILE A 62 -16.31 30.05 20.43
N THR A 63 -17.28 29.19 20.09
CA THR A 63 -18.70 29.38 20.45
C THR A 63 -19.04 28.94 21.87
N SER A 64 -18.10 28.42 22.67
CA SER A 64 -18.37 27.86 24.00
C SER A 64 -18.67 28.91 25.09
N GLU A 65 -18.59 30.21 24.78
CA GLU A 65 -18.99 31.36 25.63
C GLU A 65 -18.55 31.35 27.12
N GLY A 66 -17.60 30.51 27.51
CA GLY A 66 -17.13 30.36 28.89
C GLY A 66 -17.89 29.34 29.75
N GLU A 67 -18.89 28.63 29.19
CA GLU A 67 -19.51 27.50 29.88
C GLU A 67 -18.51 26.33 29.95
N LYS A 68 -18.17 25.90 31.18
CA LYS A 68 -17.16 24.87 31.43
C LYS A 68 -17.42 23.56 30.67
N SER A 69 -18.69 23.16 30.55
CA SER A 69 -19.09 21.92 29.86
C SER A 69 -18.72 21.96 28.37
N ASN A 70 -19.09 23.03 27.67
CA ASN A 70 -18.81 23.17 26.24
C ASN A 70 -17.30 23.32 25.98
N LEU A 71 -16.60 24.06 26.84
CA LEU A 71 -15.15 24.23 26.73
C LEU A 71 -14.40 22.89 26.87
N GLU A 72 -14.83 22.05 27.82
CA GLU A 72 -14.24 20.73 28.04
C GLU A 72 -14.53 19.78 26.87
N GLY A 73 -15.76 19.80 26.34
CA GLY A 73 -16.13 19.08 25.12
C GLY A 73 -15.31 19.50 23.90
N ALA A 74 -15.12 20.80 23.70
CA ALA A 74 -14.30 21.36 22.62
C ALA A 74 -12.85 20.91 22.72
N ARG A 75 -12.27 21.00 23.93
CA ARG A 75 -10.88 20.60 24.18
C ARG A 75 -10.69 19.11 23.93
N LYS A 76 -11.65 18.28 24.35
CA LYS A 76 -11.61 16.83 24.08
C LYS A 76 -11.62 16.55 22.59
N ARG A 77 -12.49 17.22 21.83
CA ARG A 77 -12.59 17.06 20.36
C ARG A 77 -11.31 17.45 19.64
N ILE A 78 -10.72 18.60 19.99
CA ILE A 78 -9.43 19.04 19.44
C ILE A 78 -8.33 18.03 19.77
N THR A 79 -8.28 17.56 21.02
CA THR A 79 -7.27 16.57 21.46
C THR A 79 -7.38 15.27 20.67
N HIS A 80 -8.59 14.75 20.45
CA HIS A 80 -8.79 13.54 19.65
C HIS A 80 -8.35 13.73 18.20
N ALA A 81 -8.63 14.89 17.61
CA ALA A 81 -8.19 15.20 16.26
C ALA A 81 -6.65 15.28 16.15
N ILE A 82 -5.99 15.89 17.14
CA ILE A 82 -4.52 15.94 17.21
C ILE A 82 -3.93 14.54 17.37
N ILE A 83 -4.51 13.71 18.26
CA ILE A 83 -4.07 12.32 18.44
C ILE A 83 -4.22 11.55 17.13
N GLY A 84 -5.34 11.70 16.41
CA GLY A 84 -5.54 11.09 15.10
C GLY A 84 -4.42 11.46 14.11
N LEU A 85 -4.05 12.74 14.04
CA LEU A 85 -2.95 13.19 13.19
C LEU A 85 -1.61 12.58 13.58
N ILE A 86 -1.30 12.55 14.88
CA ILE A 86 -0.06 11.96 15.41
C ILE A 86 0.00 10.47 15.11
N VAL A 87 -1.10 9.73 15.26
CA VAL A 87 -1.16 8.29 14.98
C VAL A 87 -0.86 8.01 13.51
N ILE A 88 -1.48 8.76 12.60
CA ILE A 88 -1.23 8.65 11.15
C ILE A 88 0.25 8.88 10.82
N GLY A 89 0.85 9.95 11.37
CA GLY A 89 2.28 10.24 11.19
C GLY A 89 3.18 9.16 11.81
N SER A 90 2.79 8.62 12.96
CA SER A 90 3.53 7.57 13.66
C SER A 90 3.51 6.24 12.90
N ILE A 91 2.39 5.88 12.26
CA ILE A 91 2.32 4.67 11.43
C ILE A 91 3.33 4.76 10.30
N TRP A 92 3.38 5.89 9.59
CA TRP A 92 4.35 6.08 8.51
C TRP A 92 5.79 6.02 9.02
N ALA A 93 6.09 6.69 10.14
CA ALA A 93 7.42 6.65 10.77
C ALA A 93 7.83 5.24 11.22
N ILE A 94 6.88 4.43 11.72
CA ILE A 94 7.14 3.03 12.09
C ILE A 94 7.38 2.20 10.83
N MET A 95 6.61 2.40 9.75
CA MET A 95 6.80 1.67 8.49
C MET A 95 8.18 1.94 7.89
N THR A 96 8.64 3.19 7.86
CA THR A 96 9.99 3.53 7.37
C THR A 96 11.06 2.94 8.26
N LEU A 97 10.92 3.06 9.59
CA LEU A 97 11.86 2.48 10.56
C LEU A 97 11.97 0.96 10.38
N VAL A 98 10.85 0.26 10.24
CA VAL A 98 10.84 -1.19 9.99
C VAL A 98 11.51 -1.50 8.64
N GLY A 99 11.24 -0.70 7.59
CA GLY A 99 11.88 -0.87 6.28
C GLY A 99 13.41 -0.79 6.37
N ASP A 100 13.91 0.24 7.05
CA ASP A 100 15.34 0.45 7.28
C ASP A 100 15.97 -0.70 8.08
N PHE A 101 15.28 -1.22 9.11
CA PHE A 101 15.76 -2.33 9.92
C PHE A 101 15.85 -3.66 9.17
N PHE A 102 14.90 -3.92 8.26
CA PHE A 102 14.89 -5.14 7.45
C PHE A 102 15.62 -4.99 6.10
N GLY A 103 16.14 -3.78 5.80
CA GLY A 103 16.76 -3.47 4.50
C GLY A 103 15.79 -3.62 3.32
N LEU A 104 14.50 -3.43 3.57
CA LEU A 104 13.43 -3.55 2.59
C LEU A 104 12.87 -2.17 2.28
N ASP A 105 13.19 -1.67 1.09
CA ASP A 105 12.51 -0.49 0.56
C ASP A 105 11.09 -0.87 0.18
N PHE A 106 10.10 -0.58 1.03
CA PHE A 106 8.69 -0.85 0.73
C PHE A 106 8.21 -0.15 -0.56
N GLU A 107 8.88 0.93 -0.97
CA GLU A 107 8.66 1.63 -2.23
C GLU A 107 9.36 0.98 -3.43
N HIS A 108 10.47 0.26 -3.21
CA HIS A 108 11.31 -0.32 -4.25
C HIS A 108 11.69 -1.76 -3.93
N LEU A 109 10.72 -2.58 -3.50
CA LEU A 109 10.95 -3.98 -3.18
C LEU A 109 11.59 -4.67 -4.40
N PRO A 110 12.90 -5.00 -4.37
CA PRO A 110 13.54 -5.67 -5.48
C PRO A 110 13.24 -7.15 -5.29
N ILE A 111 12.01 -7.55 -5.63
CA ILE A 111 11.64 -8.96 -5.62
C ILE A 111 12.47 -9.62 -6.72
N PRO A 112 13.45 -10.49 -6.41
CA PRO A 112 14.19 -11.20 -7.44
C PRO A 112 13.22 -12.10 -8.17
N SER A 113 12.76 -11.62 -9.33
CA SER A 113 12.06 -12.46 -10.29
C SER A 113 13.06 -13.50 -10.77
N LEU A 114 12.63 -14.76 -10.78
CA LEU A 114 13.39 -15.78 -11.47
C LEU A 114 13.37 -15.37 -12.94
N GLN A 115 14.45 -14.74 -13.41
CA GLN A 115 14.72 -14.55 -14.82
C GLN A 115 14.76 -15.95 -15.42
N SER A 116 13.61 -16.44 -15.86
CA SER A 116 13.55 -17.48 -16.87
C SER A 116 14.09 -16.82 -18.12
N GLN A 117 15.42 -16.83 -18.23
CA GLN A 117 16.16 -16.54 -19.44
C GLN A 117 15.35 -17.15 -20.59
N PRO A 118 14.83 -16.34 -21.53
CA PRO A 118 14.25 -16.90 -22.73
C PRO A 118 15.37 -17.73 -23.35
N ALA A 119 15.16 -19.05 -23.39
CA ALA A 119 16.06 -19.94 -24.09
C ALA A 119 16.28 -19.32 -25.48
N GLY A 120 17.56 -19.02 -25.76
CA GLY A 120 17.95 -18.14 -26.83
C GLY A 120 17.13 -18.35 -28.10
N VAL A 121 16.49 -17.27 -28.54
CA VAL A 121 16.21 -17.07 -29.96
C VAL A 121 17.59 -16.87 -30.62
N GLY A 122 18.30 -17.98 -30.83
CA GLY A 122 19.48 -18.08 -31.66
C GLY A 122 19.01 -18.33 -33.09
N GLY A 123 19.10 -17.29 -33.91
CA GLY A 123 18.59 -17.27 -35.28
C GLY A 123 19.22 -18.31 -36.21
N GLY A 124 18.43 -18.67 -37.22
CA GLY A 124 18.84 -18.75 -38.62
C GLY A 124 19.99 -19.69 -39.01
N GLY A 125 19.60 -20.82 -39.62
CA GLY A 125 20.27 -21.34 -40.81
C GLY A 125 20.89 -22.73 -40.68
N PRO A 126 20.46 -23.72 -41.49
CA PRO A 126 21.28 -24.90 -41.79
C PRO A 126 22.47 -24.45 -42.66
N ARG A 127 23.68 -24.44 -42.10
CA ARG A 127 24.90 -24.36 -42.91
C ARG A 127 25.18 -25.73 -43.52
N VAL A 128 25.11 -25.72 -44.85
CA VAL A 128 25.60 -26.70 -45.82
C VAL A 128 26.82 -27.50 -45.32
N ARG A 129 26.76 -28.81 -45.47
CA ARG A 129 27.91 -29.62 -45.89
C ARG A 129 27.48 -30.45 -47.08
#